data_AF-A0A8H6WHU4-F1
#
_entry.id   AF-A0A8H6WHU4-F1
#
_cell.length_a   1.000
_cell.length_b   1.000
_cell.length_c   1.000
_cell.angle_alpha   90.00
_cell.angle_beta   90.00
_cell.angle_gamma   90.00
#
_symmetry.space_group_name_H-M   'P 1'
#
loop_
_entity.id
_entity.type
_entity.pdbx_description
1 polymer ?
#
loop_
_entity_poly.entity_id
_entity_poly.type
_entity_poly.pdbx_seq_one_letter_code
_entity_poly.pdbx_strand_id
1 'polypeptide(L)'
;MRVGSLTSLVLACLRSVVQGQQIWDVWQTKWDMSNLFSSIGPNPPINFTAPGATGSVDIVVTETNVYQTMNGFGGSLTDSSALTLSQLKAKNSNNYWAVLTYLFDVTDGANAAGFSYVRVPIGASDFSAKAYSLDDTSGDTSFSNFNINNSPSYLFSTLQDIISINPAVKIHILPWSPPGWMKTTGTMLGGTIQSSMLTYYPTYLLKAVQGFQAKGIPIFSISVQNEPENSNPTYPTCTWTPAQEGQVGAALRTLLNNNGLSSVKLIGYEHNWSDAGGYPIELMEDDGSAYDGVAFHCYSGTYTDMATFHNAYPSKNMYFTECSGTFGSDWWSDIKWYMDNLWIGSVNEGVDVGLMYNLALDGSGQPILPGTNSCGGGCRPIVTVNSDGSYTYNQEFYAMAQASKASIPKDAGGPWGRRIGVSLGGSLASTFQVTAFATKRLSSTDWNRYAIVVLNQNDGEPSAWDPVSVTATIEFRGMQAKYTFPVGVTTLWWYAAPNAQGEVERLNVTSAPAESTMSATTNAVHSAKFASILSSSTPFTRSGSSTSTAQPRSSASGVIAANTNLTNTSLTLN
;
A
#
# COMPACT_ATOMS: atom_id res chain seq x y z
N MET A 1 -42.76 0.25 -79.23
CA MET A 1 -42.45 1.28 -78.21
C MET A 1 -41.82 0.59 -77.02
N ARG A 2 -40.61 1.02 -76.64
CA ARG A 2 -39.96 0.61 -75.39
C ARG A 2 -40.73 1.21 -74.21
N VAL A 3 -41.08 0.42 -73.20
CA VAL A 3 -41.46 0.94 -71.89
C VAL A 3 -40.46 0.41 -70.87
N GLY A 4 -39.86 1.35 -70.16
CA GLY A 4 -38.67 1.18 -69.35
C GLY A 4 -38.90 0.58 -67.97
N SER A 5 -37.78 0.11 -67.44
CA SER A 5 -37.51 -0.27 -66.06
C SER A 5 -37.71 0.89 -65.08
N LEU A 6 -38.20 0.62 -63.87
CA LEU A 6 -37.80 1.34 -62.66
C LEU A 6 -38.03 0.43 -61.44
N THR A 7 -36.99 -0.30 -61.06
CA THR A 7 -36.91 -1.02 -59.77
C THR A 7 -36.47 -0.02 -58.70
N SER A 8 -37.36 0.34 -57.78
CA SER A 8 -37.01 1.16 -56.62
C SER A 8 -36.34 0.29 -55.55
N LEU A 9 -35.03 0.45 -55.39
CA LEU A 9 -34.26 -0.11 -54.28
C LEU A 9 -34.48 0.77 -53.03
N VAL A 10 -35.27 0.31 -52.06
CA VAL A 10 -35.39 0.96 -50.76
C VAL A 10 -34.17 0.57 -49.92
N LEU A 11 -33.18 1.46 -49.86
CA LEU A 11 -32.06 1.36 -48.94
C LEU A 11 -32.55 1.80 -47.54
N ALA A 12 -32.98 0.85 -46.72
CA ALA A 12 -33.22 1.10 -45.31
C ALA A 12 -31.87 1.35 -44.63
N CYS A 13 -31.52 2.62 -44.43
CA CYS A 13 -30.43 3.02 -43.53
C CYS A 13 -30.71 2.47 -42.12
N LEU A 14 -30.08 1.35 -41.78
CA LEU A 14 -29.81 0.98 -40.40
C LEU A 14 -28.96 2.11 -39.81
N ARG A 15 -29.60 3.08 -39.15
CA ARG A 15 -28.92 3.99 -38.24
C ARG A 15 -28.39 3.10 -37.11
N SER A 16 -27.13 2.70 -37.21
CA SER A 16 -26.37 2.29 -36.04
C SER A 16 -26.49 3.43 -35.04
N VAL A 17 -27.22 3.20 -33.95
CA VAL A 17 -27.14 4.05 -32.76
C VAL A 17 -25.68 3.95 -32.34
N VAL A 18 -24.86 4.93 -32.73
CA VAL A 18 -23.54 5.09 -32.14
C VAL A 18 -23.85 5.44 -30.70
N GLN A 19 -23.84 4.45 -29.80
CA GLN A 19 -23.89 4.74 -28.37
C GLN A 19 -22.65 5.60 -28.09
N GLY A 20 -22.88 6.90 -27.87
CA GLY A 20 -21.83 7.81 -27.44
C GLY A 20 -21.28 7.36 -26.09
N GLN A 21 -20.06 7.77 -25.78
CA GLN A 21 -19.52 7.56 -24.43
C GLN A 21 -20.42 8.30 -23.43
N GLN A 22 -20.75 7.66 -22.32
CA GLN A 22 -21.68 8.14 -21.32
C GLN A 22 -21.13 7.92 -19.93
N ILE A 23 -21.40 8.87 -19.03
CA ILE A 23 -21.12 8.74 -17.60
C ILE A 23 -22.46 8.46 -16.90
N TRP A 24 -22.56 7.26 -16.34
CA TRP A 24 -23.70 6.80 -15.55
C TRP A 24 -23.40 6.75 -14.06
N ASP A 25 -22.12 6.71 -13.70
CA ASP A 25 -21.65 6.50 -12.36
C ASP A 25 -20.89 7.71 -11.87
N VAL A 26 -21.42 8.31 -10.81
CA VAL A 26 -20.82 9.46 -10.14
C VAL A 26 -20.96 9.26 -8.64
N TRP A 27 -19.85 9.29 -7.94
CA TRP A 27 -19.71 9.11 -6.50
C TRP A 27 -19.24 10.42 -5.87
N GLN A 28 -19.83 10.80 -4.74
CA GLN A 28 -19.57 12.11 -4.14
C GLN A 28 -19.34 12.05 -2.63
N THR A 29 -18.38 12.86 -2.18
CA THR A 29 -18.17 13.25 -0.78
C THR A 29 -18.11 14.78 -0.75
N LYS A 30 -19.05 15.44 -0.09
CA LYS A 30 -19.13 16.91 -0.04
C LYS A 30 -18.43 17.49 1.18
N TRP A 31 -17.96 18.72 1.04
CA TRP A 31 -17.31 19.48 2.11
C TRP A 31 -18.20 19.65 3.36
N ASP A 32 -19.52 19.74 3.18
CA ASP A 32 -20.51 19.97 4.24
C ASP A 32 -21.08 18.68 4.84
N MET A 33 -20.53 17.52 4.46
CA MET A 33 -21.00 16.19 4.88
C MET A 33 -22.45 15.85 4.46
N SER A 34 -23.09 16.66 3.60
CA SER A 34 -24.46 16.39 3.13
C SER A 34 -24.53 15.18 2.18
N ASN A 35 -23.38 14.77 1.63
CA ASN A 35 -23.22 13.53 0.88
C ASN A 35 -21.86 12.91 1.22
N LEU A 36 -21.83 11.62 1.56
CA LEU A 36 -20.67 10.92 2.08
C LEU A 36 -20.46 9.59 1.35
N PHE A 37 -19.59 9.62 0.34
CA PHE A 37 -19.31 8.48 -0.56
C PHE A 37 -20.58 7.76 -1.05
N SER A 38 -21.47 8.50 -1.72
CA SER A 38 -22.69 7.93 -2.31
C SER A 38 -22.72 8.08 -3.83
N SER A 39 -23.28 7.07 -4.50
CA SER A 39 -23.62 7.16 -5.93
C SER A 39 -24.83 8.08 -6.14
N ILE A 40 -24.74 9.00 -7.10
CA ILE A 40 -25.85 9.91 -7.47
C ILE A 40 -26.50 9.59 -8.81
N GLY A 41 -25.98 8.61 -9.57
CA GLY A 41 -26.55 8.05 -10.80
C GLY A 41 -27.32 9.04 -11.70
N PRO A 42 -26.64 9.90 -12.49
CA PRO A 42 -27.30 10.88 -13.35
C PRO A 42 -28.35 10.24 -14.27
N ASN A 43 -29.56 10.81 -14.27
CA ASN A 43 -30.66 10.41 -15.14
C ASN A 43 -31.34 11.65 -15.74
N PRO A 44 -31.13 11.97 -17.04
CA PRO A 44 -30.39 11.20 -18.05
C PRO A 44 -28.87 11.17 -17.79
N PRO A 45 -28.12 10.25 -18.43
CA PRO A 45 -26.67 10.19 -18.29
C PRO A 45 -26.00 11.43 -18.86
N ILE A 46 -24.77 11.69 -18.41
CA ILE A 46 -23.94 12.75 -18.98
C ILE A 46 -23.32 12.21 -20.27
N ASN A 47 -23.65 12.83 -21.40
CA ASN A 47 -23.18 12.39 -22.72
C ASN A 47 -21.89 13.12 -23.12
N PHE A 48 -20.95 12.38 -23.70
CA PHE A 48 -19.89 12.97 -24.50
C PHE A 48 -20.46 13.41 -25.85
N THR A 49 -20.19 14.65 -26.22
CA THR A 49 -20.71 15.33 -27.42
C THR A 49 -19.57 15.95 -28.22
N ALA A 50 -19.86 16.41 -29.44
CA ALA A 50 -18.86 17.11 -30.24
C ALA A 50 -18.34 18.36 -29.49
N PRO A 51 -17.04 18.70 -29.61
CA PRO A 51 -16.46 19.81 -28.88
C PRO A 51 -17.19 21.13 -29.10
N GLY A 52 -17.38 21.87 -28.00
CA GLY A 52 -17.92 23.22 -27.97
C GLY A 52 -17.07 24.11 -27.05
N ALA A 53 -17.67 25.17 -26.53
CA ALA A 53 -17.00 26.06 -25.59
C ALA A 53 -16.66 25.32 -24.28
N THR A 54 -15.40 25.43 -23.86
CA THR A 54 -14.91 24.90 -22.58
C THR A 54 -15.51 25.68 -21.40
N GLY A 55 -15.67 24.99 -20.28
CA GLY A 55 -16.12 25.58 -19.01
C GLY A 55 -15.03 26.38 -18.32
N SER A 56 -15.29 26.81 -17.08
CA SER A 56 -14.28 27.53 -16.27
C SER A 56 -13.10 26.63 -15.86
N VAL A 57 -13.29 25.31 -15.94
CA VAL A 57 -12.26 24.29 -15.82
C VAL A 57 -12.36 23.35 -17.01
N ASP A 58 -11.21 22.96 -17.55
CA ASP A 58 -11.06 22.02 -18.65
C ASP A 58 -10.17 20.85 -18.20
N ILE A 59 -10.70 19.63 -18.21
CA ILE A 59 -10.04 18.41 -17.74
C ILE A 59 -9.75 17.54 -18.96
N VAL A 60 -8.49 17.45 -19.36
CA VAL A 60 -8.09 16.71 -20.56
C VAL A 60 -7.49 15.36 -20.19
N VAL A 61 -8.19 14.28 -20.53
CA VAL A 61 -7.76 12.90 -20.24
C VAL A 61 -7.02 12.31 -21.44
N THR A 62 -5.75 11.97 -21.23
CA THR A 62 -4.82 11.49 -22.25
C THR A 62 -4.46 10.03 -21.99
N GLU A 63 -5.24 9.11 -22.54
CA GLU A 63 -5.08 7.67 -22.31
C GLU A 63 -3.78 7.06 -22.86
N THR A 64 -3.10 7.75 -23.78
CA THR A 64 -1.83 7.31 -24.38
C THR A 64 -0.66 7.51 -23.42
N ASN A 65 -0.78 8.44 -22.47
CA ASN A 65 0.22 8.65 -21.42
C ASN A 65 -0.10 7.70 -20.27
N VAL A 66 0.56 6.54 -20.25
CA VAL A 66 0.28 5.46 -19.28
C VAL A 66 1.41 5.38 -18.26
N TYR A 67 1.05 5.28 -16.98
CA TYR A 67 1.97 5.23 -15.86
C TYR A 67 1.82 3.90 -15.08
N GLN A 68 1.93 3.94 -13.75
CA GLN A 68 1.90 2.80 -12.86
C GLN A 68 0.52 2.11 -12.81
N THR A 69 0.53 0.82 -12.47
CA THR A 69 -0.69 0.05 -12.20
C THR A 69 -0.98 0.14 -10.72
N MET A 70 -2.20 0.48 -10.33
CA MET A 70 -2.56 0.56 -8.92
C MET A 70 -2.64 -0.84 -8.30
N ASN A 71 -1.93 -1.04 -7.20
CA ASN A 71 -1.98 -2.25 -6.40
C ASN A 71 -3.11 -2.23 -5.38
N GLY A 72 -3.55 -1.05 -4.94
CA GLY A 72 -4.78 -0.88 -4.17
C GLY A 72 -4.66 0.13 -3.03
N PHE A 73 -5.78 0.34 -2.37
CA PHE A 73 -5.91 1.22 -1.21
C PHE A 73 -6.44 0.45 -0.01
N GLY A 74 -6.25 0.99 1.20
CA GLY A 74 -6.77 0.39 2.42
C GLY A 74 -6.09 0.89 3.69
N GLY A 75 -5.79 -0.03 4.60
CA GLY A 75 -5.12 0.35 5.84
C GLY A 75 -4.49 -0.82 6.57
N SER A 76 -3.99 -0.55 7.78
CA SER A 76 -3.36 -1.53 8.63
C SER A 76 -4.37 -2.22 9.55
N LEU A 77 -4.35 -3.56 9.54
CA LEU A 77 -5.00 -4.40 10.53
C LEU A 77 -4.03 -4.67 11.67
N THR A 78 -3.89 -3.69 12.56
CA THR A 78 -3.15 -3.83 13.82
C THR A 78 -3.86 -4.82 14.76
N ASP A 79 -3.18 -5.30 15.80
CA ASP A 79 -3.82 -6.13 16.83
C ASP A 79 -5.01 -5.39 17.47
N SER A 80 -4.88 -4.08 17.70
CA SER A 80 -5.96 -3.24 18.19
C SER A 80 -7.14 -3.15 17.21
N SER A 81 -6.87 -3.01 15.91
CA SER A 81 -7.92 -3.03 14.88
C SER A 81 -8.63 -4.37 14.80
N ALA A 82 -7.89 -5.46 14.80
CA ALA A 82 -8.46 -6.80 14.76
C ALA A 82 -9.27 -7.12 16.03
N LEU A 83 -8.81 -6.68 17.21
CA LEU A 83 -9.54 -6.83 18.46
C LEU A 83 -10.85 -6.04 18.43
N THR A 84 -10.80 -4.77 18.02
CA THR A 84 -11.96 -3.88 17.92
C THR A 84 -13.03 -4.46 16.99
N LEU A 85 -12.62 -4.93 15.82
CA LEU A 85 -13.51 -5.58 14.85
C LEU A 85 -14.05 -6.92 15.38
N SER A 86 -13.22 -7.74 16.03
CA SER A 86 -13.68 -8.99 16.64
C SER A 86 -14.69 -8.76 17.77
N GLN A 87 -14.52 -7.70 18.57
CA GLN A 87 -15.46 -7.31 19.60
C GLN A 87 -16.78 -6.81 18.98
N LEU A 88 -16.70 -6.03 17.90
CA LEU A 88 -17.88 -5.66 17.12
C LEU A 88 -18.61 -6.90 16.60
N LYS A 89 -17.89 -7.89 16.06
CA LYS A 89 -18.50 -9.15 15.58
C LYS A 89 -19.27 -9.87 16.69
N ALA A 90 -18.67 -9.95 17.89
CA ALA A 90 -19.30 -10.57 19.05
C ALA A 90 -20.51 -9.77 19.57
N LYS A 91 -20.44 -8.44 19.52
CA LYS A 91 -21.48 -7.52 20.02
C LYS A 91 -22.64 -7.37 19.06
N ASN A 92 -22.34 -7.20 17.77
CA ASN A 92 -23.29 -7.02 16.68
C ASN A 92 -22.66 -7.49 15.35
N SER A 93 -22.84 -8.78 15.05
CA SER A 93 -22.28 -9.39 13.85
C SER A 93 -22.79 -8.75 12.54
N ASN A 94 -24.00 -8.19 12.52
CA ASN A 94 -24.51 -7.52 11.32
C ASN A 94 -23.73 -6.25 11.03
N ASN A 95 -23.45 -5.45 12.06
CA ASN A 95 -22.64 -4.24 11.92
C ASN A 95 -21.20 -4.57 11.51
N TYR A 96 -20.62 -5.63 12.07
CA TYR A 96 -19.31 -6.12 11.64
C TYR A 96 -19.25 -6.44 10.14
N TRP A 97 -20.20 -7.25 9.64
CA TRP A 97 -20.23 -7.60 8.22
C TRP A 97 -20.58 -6.41 7.33
N ALA A 98 -21.42 -5.48 7.79
CA ALA A 98 -21.71 -4.24 7.08
C ALA A 98 -20.45 -3.38 6.93
N VAL A 99 -19.65 -3.24 7.99
CA VAL A 99 -18.36 -2.53 7.95
C VAL A 99 -17.41 -3.20 6.97
N LEU A 100 -17.12 -4.49 7.12
CA LEU A 100 -16.17 -5.16 6.24
C LEU A 100 -16.61 -5.17 4.78
N THR A 101 -17.91 -5.35 4.51
CA THR A 101 -18.44 -5.30 3.13
C THR A 101 -18.27 -3.90 2.55
N TYR A 102 -18.59 -2.85 3.30
CA TYR A 102 -18.46 -1.47 2.81
C TYR A 102 -17.00 -1.06 2.56
N LEU A 103 -16.07 -1.57 3.37
CA LEU A 103 -14.65 -1.35 3.18
C LEU A 103 -14.10 -2.15 1.99
N PHE A 104 -14.36 -3.46 1.92
CA PHE A 104 -13.58 -4.38 1.09
C PHE A 104 -14.30 -4.94 -0.14
N ASP A 105 -15.63 -4.85 -0.27
CA ASP A 105 -16.31 -5.43 -1.44
C ASP A 105 -15.85 -4.74 -2.74
N VAL A 106 -15.13 -5.51 -3.55
CA VAL A 106 -14.50 -5.09 -4.80
C VAL A 106 -15.41 -5.34 -6.01
N THR A 107 -16.62 -5.84 -5.79
CA THR A 107 -17.59 -6.09 -6.86
C THR A 107 -17.93 -4.76 -7.54
N ASP A 108 -17.86 -4.76 -8.87
CA ASP A 108 -18.18 -3.58 -9.66
C ASP A 108 -19.64 -3.13 -9.41
N GLY A 109 -19.83 -1.82 -9.25
CA GLY A 109 -21.13 -1.24 -8.91
C GLY A 109 -21.61 -1.47 -7.46
N ALA A 110 -20.91 -2.27 -6.64
CA ALA A 110 -21.26 -2.42 -5.22
C ALA A 110 -21.18 -1.08 -4.49
N ASN A 111 -22.06 -0.87 -3.51
CA ASN A 111 -21.95 0.28 -2.61
C ASN A 111 -20.86 0.02 -1.57
N ALA A 112 -19.61 0.11 -2.00
CA ALA A 112 -18.41 -0.19 -1.21
C ALA A 112 -17.17 0.47 -1.84
N ALA A 113 -16.19 0.76 -0.99
CA ALA A 113 -14.91 1.37 -1.37
C ALA A 113 -14.00 0.41 -2.14
N GLY A 114 -14.12 -0.89 -1.91
CA GLY A 114 -13.30 -1.91 -2.56
C GLY A 114 -11.83 -1.85 -2.16
N PHE A 115 -11.53 -1.53 -0.89
CA PHE A 115 -10.18 -1.64 -0.35
C PHE A 115 -9.62 -3.02 -0.63
N SER A 116 -8.36 -3.05 -1.05
CA SER A 116 -7.75 -4.22 -1.67
C SER A 116 -6.29 -4.42 -1.29
N TYR A 117 -5.85 -3.70 -0.25
CA TYR A 117 -4.53 -3.81 0.30
C TYR A 117 -4.60 -3.63 1.82
N VAL A 118 -4.03 -4.58 2.58
CA VAL A 118 -4.03 -4.58 4.04
C VAL A 118 -2.61 -4.77 4.55
N ARG A 119 -2.16 -3.88 5.41
CA ARG A 119 -0.86 -3.95 6.09
C ARG A 119 -1.01 -4.57 7.49
N VAL A 120 -0.09 -5.44 7.89
CA VAL A 120 -0.24 -6.24 9.11
C VAL A 120 1.10 -6.31 9.87
N PRO A 121 1.13 -5.90 11.15
CA PRO A 121 2.29 -6.13 12.01
C PRO A 121 2.69 -7.61 12.14
N ILE A 122 3.99 -7.88 12.04
CA ILE A 122 4.61 -9.14 12.46
C ILE A 122 5.03 -8.96 13.92
N GLY A 123 4.28 -9.57 14.83
CA GLY A 123 4.43 -9.33 16.27
C GLY A 123 3.73 -8.04 16.70
N ALA A 124 4.11 -7.51 17.87
CA ALA A 124 3.52 -6.30 18.41
C ALA A 124 3.95 -5.03 17.68
N SER A 125 2.99 -4.10 17.53
CA SER A 125 3.23 -2.68 17.26
C SER A 125 2.93 -1.83 18.51
N ASP A 126 2.93 -0.52 18.36
CA ASP A 126 2.35 0.41 19.32
C ASP A 126 0.82 0.27 19.48
N PHE A 127 0.14 -0.35 18.51
CA PHE A 127 -1.28 -0.74 18.56
C PHE A 127 -1.41 -2.25 18.83
N SER A 128 -0.95 -2.66 20.00
CA SER A 128 -1.03 -4.04 20.49
C SER A 128 -1.22 -4.05 22.00
N ALA A 129 -1.93 -5.03 22.55
CA ALA A 129 -2.21 -5.07 23.99
C ALA A 129 -0.95 -5.30 24.88
N LYS A 130 0.12 -5.83 24.29
CA LYS A 130 1.42 -6.06 24.94
C LYS A 130 2.53 -6.16 23.88
N ALA A 131 3.77 -5.98 24.28
CA ALA A 131 4.92 -6.28 23.43
C ALA A 131 5.13 -7.81 23.35
N TYR A 132 5.34 -8.33 22.14
CA TYR A 132 5.66 -9.73 21.87
C TYR A 132 6.25 -9.86 20.46
N SER A 133 7.06 -10.90 20.25
CA SER A 133 7.48 -11.32 18.91
C SER A 133 6.98 -12.72 18.59
N LEU A 134 7.26 -13.21 17.38
CA LEU A 134 6.95 -14.59 17.02
C LEU A 134 7.99 -15.59 17.56
N ASP A 135 9.07 -15.12 18.18
CA ASP A 135 10.06 -15.95 18.88
C ASP A 135 10.74 -15.18 20.02
N ASP A 136 10.15 -15.23 21.22
CA ASP A 136 10.68 -14.54 22.40
C ASP A 136 11.72 -15.38 23.19
N THR A 137 12.15 -16.53 22.66
CA THR A 137 13.14 -17.39 23.33
C THR A 137 14.55 -16.88 23.09
N SER A 138 15.19 -16.39 24.15
CA SER A 138 16.53 -15.79 24.06
C SER A 138 17.57 -16.73 23.43
N GLY A 139 18.24 -16.26 22.38
CA GLY A 139 19.31 -16.98 21.70
C GLY A 139 18.86 -18.09 20.75
N ASP A 140 17.56 -18.20 20.44
CA ASP A 140 17.04 -19.21 19.51
C ASP A 140 17.31 -18.87 18.03
N THR A 141 18.59 -18.89 17.67
CA THR A 141 19.06 -18.72 16.29
C THR A 141 18.62 -19.85 15.35
N SER A 142 18.11 -20.97 15.89
CA SER A 142 17.53 -22.07 15.13
C SER A 142 16.03 -21.88 14.82
N PHE A 143 15.39 -20.92 15.49
CA PHE A 143 13.95 -20.66 15.43
C PHE A 143 13.11 -21.91 15.69
N SER A 144 13.53 -22.71 16.68
CA SER A 144 12.83 -23.91 17.14
C SER A 144 11.57 -23.59 17.94
N ASN A 145 11.53 -22.42 18.57
CA ASN A 145 10.42 -21.91 19.38
C ASN A 145 9.58 -20.85 18.65
N PHE A 146 9.90 -20.58 17.38
CA PHE A 146 9.07 -19.72 16.53
C PHE A 146 7.61 -20.21 16.54
N ASN A 147 6.68 -19.30 16.84
CA ASN A 147 5.26 -19.62 16.92
C ASN A 147 4.41 -18.48 16.35
N ILE A 148 3.81 -18.72 15.18
CA ILE A 148 2.85 -17.80 14.55
C ILE A 148 1.63 -17.53 15.44
N ASN A 149 1.30 -18.43 16.37
CA ASN A 149 0.17 -18.25 17.29
C ASN A 149 0.49 -17.36 18.50
N ASN A 150 1.69 -16.78 18.57
CA ASN A 150 1.94 -15.68 19.50
C ASN A 150 1.10 -14.45 19.13
N SER A 151 0.85 -14.25 17.83
CA SER A 151 -0.15 -13.29 17.36
C SER A 151 -1.56 -13.72 17.78
N PRO A 152 -2.44 -12.76 18.12
CA PRO A 152 -3.78 -13.08 18.59
C PRO A 152 -4.61 -13.78 17.51
N SER A 153 -5.40 -14.78 17.91
CA SER A 153 -6.23 -15.55 16.97
C SER A 153 -7.24 -14.71 16.20
N TYR A 154 -7.73 -13.62 16.80
CA TYR A 154 -8.69 -12.71 16.16
C TYR A 154 -8.09 -11.94 14.98
N LEU A 155 -6.76 -11.79 14.90
CA LEU A 155 -6.08 -11.22 13.74
C LEU A 155 -6.31 -12.11 12.51
N PHE A 156 -6.03 -13.40 12.65
CA PHE A 156 -6.17 -14.37 11.56
C PHE A 156 -7.63 -14.57 11.15
N SER A 157 -8.57 -14.64 12.10
CA SER A 157 -9.99 -14.76 11.74
C SER A 157 -10.50 -13.52 11.00
N THR A 158 -10.09 -12.32 11.41
CA THR A 158 -10.49 -11.07 10.73
C THR A 158 -9.89 -10.99 9.32
N LEU A 159 -8.63 -11.40 9.12
CA LEU A 159 -8.03 -11.48 7.78
C LEU A 159 -8.77 -12.47 6.88
N GLN A 160 -9.15 -13.64 7.41
CA GLN A 160 -9.94 -14.62 6.65
C GLN A 160 -11.33 -14.08 6.27
N ASP A 161 -11.99 -13.36 7.17
CA ASP A 161 -13.26 -12.69 6.88
C ASP A 161 -13.09 -11.62 5.77
N ILE A 162 -12.02 -10.81 5.83
CA ILE A 162 -11.69 -9.84 4.76
C ILE A 162 -11.44 -10.54 3.41
N ILE A 163 -10.63 -11.60 3.39
CA ILE A 163 -10.33 -12.38 2.18
C ILE A 163 -11.61 -13.02 1.60
N SER A 164 -12.56 -13.41 2.46
CA SER A 164 -13.83 -14.00 2.00
C SER A 164 -14.70 -12.99 1.23
N ILE A 165 -14.60 -11.70 1.56
CA ILE A 165 -15.29 -10.60 0.87
C ILE A 165 -14.51 -10.19 -0.38
N ASN A 166 -13.18 -10.05 -0.25
CA ASN A 166 -12.28 -9.65 -1.32
C ASN A 166 -11.15 -10.67 -1.50
N PRO A 167 -11.34 -11.70 -2.35
CA PRO A 167 -10.30 -12.68 -2.64
C PRO A 167 -9.07 -12.10 -3.34
N ALA A 168 -9.15 -10.86 -3.86
CA ALA A 168 -8.05 -10.16 -4.53
C ALA A 168 -7.27 -9.21 -3.59
N VAL A 169 -7.64 -9.16 -2.29
CA VAL A 169 -6.93 -8.35 -1.30
C VAL A 169 -5.46 -8.77 -1.20
N LYS A 170 -4.57 -7.79 -1.20
CA LYS A 170 -3.13 -7.99 -1.04
C LYS A 170 -2.76 -7.80 0.43
N ILE A 171 -2.04 -8.76 1.00
CA ILE A 171 -1.59 -8.71 2.39
C ILE A 171 -0.10 -8.38 2.43
N HIS A 172 0.23 -7.31 3.12
CA HIS A 172 1.60 -6.83 3.36
C HIS A 172 1.93 -7.00 4.83
N ILE A 173 2.94 -7.80 5.14
CA ILE A 173 3.39 -7.99 6.53
C ILE A 173 4.71 -7.26 6.80
N LEU A 174 4.88 -6.70 7.98
CA LEU A 174 6.16 -6.13 8.40
C LEU A 174 6.31 -6.07 9.93
N PRO A 175 7.53 -6.15 10.47
CA PRO A 175 7.76 -6.05 11.91
C PRO A 175 7.98 -4.59 12.34
N TRP A 176 7.46 -4.23 13.52
CA TRP A 176 7.85 -3.00 14.20
C TRP A 176 9.20 -3.12 14.90
N SER A 177 9.62 -4.34 15.21
CA SER A 177 10.87 -4.61 15.90
C SER A 177 11.26 -6.08 15.71
N PRO A 178 12.56 -6.40 15.60
CA PRO A 178 13.05 -7.76 15.81
C PRO A 178 12.70 -8.28 17.21
N PRO A 179 12.73 -9.60 17.45
CA PRO A 179 12.70 -10.16 18.80
C PRO A 179 13.71 -9.47 19.72
N GLY A 180 13.33 -9.23 20.97
CA GLY A 180 14.14 -8.43 21.91
C GLY A 180 15.58 -8.97 22.09
N TRP A 181 15.74 -10.30 22.07
CA TRP A 181 17.05 -10.95 22.20
C TRP A 181 17.98 -10.74 20.98
N MET A 182 17.44 -10.29 19.84
CA MET A 182 18.24 -9.91 18.67
C MET A 182 18.73 -8.45 18.72
N LYS A 183 18.31 -7.68 19.73
CA LYS A 183 18.55 -6.24 19.81
C LYS A 183 19.57 -5.90 20.89
N THR A 184 20.28 -4.78 20.71
CA THR A 184 21.34 -4.35 21.64
C THR A 184 20.82 -4.05 23.05
N THR A 185 19.54 -3.74 23.18
CA THR A 185 18.86 -3.43 24.43
C THR A 185 18.27 -4.67 25.13
N GLY A 186 18.21 -5.83 24.45
CA GLY A 186 17.53 -7.02 24.97
C GLY A 186 16.00 -6.92 25.01
N THR A 187 15.42 -5.83 24.49
CA THR A 187 13.98 -5.55 24.48
C THR A 187 13.52 -5.11 23.09
N MET A 188 12.24 -5.33 22.77
CA MET A 188 11.64 -4.83 21.53
C MET A 188 11.48 -3.31 21.51
N LEU A 189 11.51 -2.64 22.66
CA LEU A 189 11.27 -1.19 22.76
C LEU A 189 12.57 -0.40 22.52
N GLY A 190 12.62 0.40 21.45
CA GLY A 190 13.77 1.23 21.09
C GLY A 190 15.07 0.47 20.81
N GLY A 191 16.14 1.19 20.51
CA GLY A 191 17.46 0.62 20.24
C GLY A 191 17.63 0.13 18.80
N THR A 192 18.65 -0.69 18.58
CA THR A 192 19.09 -1.13 17.25
C THR A 192 19.30 -2.65 17.22
N ILE A 193 19.29 -3.23 16.01
CA ILE A 193 19.59 -4.65 15.82
C ILE A 193 21.08 -4.92 16.10
N GLN A 194 21.39 -6.07 16.69
CA GLN A 194 22.77 -6.53 16.82
C GLN A 194 23.32 -6.99 15.46
N SER A 195 24.53 -6.57 15.10
CA SER A 195 25.16 -6.97 13.83
C SER A 195 25.29 -8.49 13.66
N SER A 196 25.49 -9.23 14.75
CA SER A 196 25.55 -10.70 14.77
C SER A 196 24.22 -11.37 14.41
N MET A 197 23.10 -10.63 14.45
CA MET A 197 21.75 -11.15 14.20
C MET A 197 21.29 -10.92 12.76
N LEU A 198 22.00 -10.09 11.98
CA LEU A 198 21.68 -9.81 10.57
C LEU A 198 21.66 -11.09 9.71
N THR A 199 22.46 -12.09 10.05
CA THR A 199 22.48 -13.40 9.35
C THR A 199 21.32 -14.32 9.74
N TYR A 200 20.70 -14.13 10.91
CA TYR A 200 19.61 -14.98 11.39
C TYR A 200 18.23 -14.37 11.13
N TYR A 201 18.11 -13.05 11.22
CA TYR A 201 16.85 -12.32 11.05
C TYR A 201 16.10 -12.58 9.73
N PRO A 202 16.76 -12.76 8.57
CA PRO A 202 16.08 -13.19 7.34
C PRO A 202 15.25 -14.48 7.49
N THR A 203 15.72 -15.41 8.33
CA THR A 203 14.99 -16.68 8.60
C THR A 203 13.76 -16.44 9.46
N TYR A 204 13.81 -15.49 10.41
CA TYR A 204 12.64 -15.05 11.18
C TYR A 204 11.54 -14.51 10.26
N LEU A 205 11.92 -13.63 9.32
CA LEU A 205 10.99 -13.03 8.34
C LEU A 205 10.42 -14.09 7.39
N LEU A 206 11.25 -15.02 6.88
CA LEU A 206 10.77 -16.15 6.08
C LEU A 206 9.73 -16.99 6.85
N LYS A 207 10.02 -17.32 8.12
CA LYS A 207 9.10 -18.09 8.97
C LYS A 207 7.80 -17.36 9.23
N ALA A 208 7.82 -16.02 9.32
CA ALA A 208 6.59 -15.23 9.36
C ALA A 208 5.76 -15.41 8.08
N VAL A 209 6.35 -15.25 6.89
CA VAL A 209 5.65 -15.49 5.60
C VAL A 209 5.03 -16.89 5.56
N GLN A 210 5.81 -17.92 5.89
CA GLN A 210 5.34 -19.31 5.92
C GLN A 210 4.24 -19.53 6.97
N GLY A 211 4.35 -18.87 8.14
CA GLY A 211 3.36 -18.93 9.20
C GLY A 211 2.01 -18.37 8.77
N PHE A 212 1.98 -17.20 8.13
CA PHE A 212 0.75 -16.63 7.56
C PHE A 212 0.15 -17.54 6.47
N GLN A 213 0.98 -18.11 5.59
CA GLN A 213 0.51 -19.07 4.59
C GLN A 213 -0.10 -20.33 5.21
N ALA A 214 0.49 -20.85 6.30
CA ALA A 214 -0.07 -21.99 7.04
C ALA A 214 -1.42 -21.65 7.71
N LYS A 215 -1.75 -20.36 7.89
CA LYS A 215 -3.07 -19.88 8.30
C LYS A 215 -4.04 -19.64 7.13
N GLY A 216 -3.64 -19.97 5.92
CA GLY A 216 -4.42 -19.75 4.70
C GLY A 216 -4.41 -18.29 4.24
N ILE A 217 -3.43 -17.49 4.68
CA ILE A 217 -3.32 -16.07 4.34
C ILE A 217 -2.15 -15.90 3.35
N PRO A 218 -2.43 -15.68 2.05
CA PRO A 218 -1.38 -15.46 1.08
C PRO A 218 -0.73 -14.09 1.31
N ILE A 219 0.59 -14.06 1.34
CA ILE A 219 1.37 -12.82 1.48
C ILE A 219 1.71 -12.28 0.10
N PHE A 220 1.34 -11.03 -0.14
CA PHE A 220 1.69 -10.28 -1.34
C PHE A 220 3.08 -9.64 -1.19
N SER A 221 3.33 -9.01 -0.06
CA SER A 221 4.60 -8.32 0.21
C SER A 221 5.03 -8.42 1.66
N ILE A 222 6.33 -8.19 1.88
CA ILE A 222 6.95 -8.07 3.19
C ILE A 222 7.95 -6.92 3.20
N SER A 223 8.13 -6.28 4.36
CA SER A 223 9.21 -5.31 4.60
C SER A 223 10.10 -5.77 5.76
N VAL A 224 11.35 -5.28 5.80
CA VAL A 224 12.33 -5.70 6.81
C VAL A 224 12.04 -5.09 8.19
N GLN A 225 11.59 -3.83 8.21
CA GLN A 225 11.41 -3.03 9.40
C GLN A 225 10.42 -1.88 9.13
N ASN A 226 9.52 -1.60 10.07
CA ASN A 226 8.75 -0.35 10.10
C ASN A 226 9.64 0.81 10.59
N GLU A 227 9.66 1.94 9.89
CA GLU A 227 10.36 3.17 10.31
C GLU A 227 11.79 2.91 10.81
N PRO A 228 12.70 2.39 9.96
CA PRO A 228 14.06 2.00 10.33
C PRO A 228 14.94 3.13 10.86
N GLU A 229 14.51 4.39 10.79
CA GLU A 229 15.26 5.50 11.40
C GLU A 229 14.66 5.93 12.76
N ASN A 230 13.59 5.27 13.22
CA ASN A 230 12.92 5.55 14.49
C ASN A 230 13.40 4.59 15.61
N SER A 231 13.71 5.15 16.78
CA SER A 231 13.97 4.41 18.02
C SER A 231 13.28 5.10 19.19
N ASN A 232 12.10 4.61 19.53
CA ASN A 232 11.34 5.05 20.68
C ASN A 232 11.30 3.96 21.76
N PRO A 233 11.76 4.23 23.00
CA PRO A 233 11.84 3.22 24.06
C PRO A 233 10.50 2.86 24.71
N THR A 234 9.38 3.44 24.27
CA THR A 234 8.05 3.19 24.85
C THR A 234 7.21 2.18 24.07
N TYR A 235 7.60 1.84 22.83
CA TYR A 235 6.92 0.85 21.99
C TYR A 235 7.91 0.13 21.05
N PRO A 236 7.51 -1.00 20.41
CA PRO A 236 8.34 -1.70 19.44
C PRO A 236 8.84 -0.78 18.32
N THR A 237 10.15 -0.56 18.26
CA THR A 237 10.87 0.19 17.24
C THR A 237 12.28 -0.36 17.13
N CYS A 238 12.96 -0.20 16.00
CA CYS A 238 14.36 -0.60 15.86
C CYS A 238 15.02 0.25 14.79
N THR A 239 16.19 0.83 15.10
CA THR A 239 16.98 1.53 14.10
C THR A 239 17.85 0.59 13.28
N TRP A 240 17.97 0.90 12.00
CA TRP A 240 18.73 0.18 10.99
C TRP A 240 19.45 1.18 10.09
N THR A 241 20.64 0.83 9.59
CA THR A 241 21.25 1.56 8.47
C THR A 241 20.80 0.97 7.14
N PRO A 242 20.88 1.71 6.01
CA PRO A 242 20.57 1.17 4.69
C PRO A 242 21.34 -0.11 4.38
N ALA A 243 22.66 -0.14 4.64
CA ALA A 243 23.48 -1.34 4.44
C ALA A 243 23.03 -2.56 5.27
N GLN A 244 22.52 -2.37 6.50
CA GLN A 244 22.00 -3.47 7.32
C GLN A 244 20.68 -3.99 6.77
N GLU A 245 19.80 -3.09 6.34
CA GLU A 245 18.54 -3.45 5.70
C GLU A 245 18.81 -4.20 4.39
N GLY A 246 19.71 -3.68 3.55
CA GLY A 246 20.15 -4.28 2.28
C GLY A 246 20.67 -5.71 2.47
N GLN A 247 21.61 -5.90 3.41
CA GLN A 247 22.15 -7.23 3.74
C GLN A 247 21.04 -8.23 4.12
N VAL A 248 20.11 -7.81 4.99
CA VAL A 248 18.98 -8.65 5.41
C VAL A 248 18.01 -8.89 4.25
N GLY A 249 17.73 -7.87 3.46
CA GLY A 249 16.83 -7.91 2.31
C GLY A 249 17.32 -8.86 1.23
N ALA A 250 18.60 -8.80 0.86
CA ALA A 250 19.23 -9.69 -0.11
C ALA A 250 19.21 -11.16 0.36
N ALA A 251 19.52 -11.40 1.64
CA ALA A 251 19.43 -12.72 2.24
C ALA A 251 17.98 -13.24 2.28
N LEU A 252 17.02 -12.39 2.65
CA LEU A 252 15.60 -12.73 2.65
C LEU A 252 15.10 -13.03 1.24
N ARG A 253 15.47 -12.24 0.23
CA ARG A 253 15.14 -12.50 -1.17
C ARG A 253 15.64 -13.88 -1.60
N THR A 254 16.87 -14.23 -1.26
CA THR A 254 17.44 -15.56 -1.54
C THR A 254 16.62 -16.67 -0.87
N LEU A 255 16.28 -16.48 0.40
CA LEU A 255 15.46 -17.43 1.15
C LEU A 255 14.06 -17.60 0.57
N LEU A 256 13.38 -16.51 0.20
CA LEU A 256 12.06 -16.54 -0.45
C LEU A 256 12.12 -17.32 -1.76
N ASN A 257 13.10 -17.03 -2.62
CA ASN A 257 13.27 -17.73 -3.89
C ASN A 257 13.49 -19.24 -3.69
N ASN A 258 14.38 -19.62 -2.78
CA ASN A 258 14.69 -21.02 -2.48
C ASN A 258 13.52 -21.80 -1.85
N ASN A 259 12.52 -21.10 -1.32
CA ASN A 259 11.33 -21.69 -0.72
C ASN A 259 10.08 -21.56 -1.63
N GLY A 260 10.24 -21.22 -2.92
CA GLY A 260 9.13 -21.12 -3.86
C GLY A 260 8.24 -19.88 -3.65
N LEU A 261 8.75 -18.86 -2.95
CA LEU A 261 8.05 -17.62 -2.59
C LEU A 261 8.59 -16.42 -3.38
N SER A 262 9.12 -16.64 -4.59
CA SER A 262 9.71 -15.59 -5.42
C SER A 262 8.73 -14.49 -5.82
N SER A 263 7.42 -14.78 -5.82
CA SER A 263 6.37 -13.81 -6.08
C SER A 263 6.14 -12.79 -4.94
N VAL A 264 6.58 -13.10 -3.71
CA VAL A 264 6.46 -12.19 -2.58
C VAL A 264 7.36 -10.98 -2.81
N LYS A 265 6.76 -9.79 -2.82
CA LYS A 265 7.48 -8.53 -3.01
C LYS A 265 8.21 -8.16 -1.72
N LEU A 266 9.44 -7.67 -1.87
CA LEU A 266 10.20 -7.11 -0.76
C LEU A 266 10.20 -5.59 -0.93
N ILE A 267 9.72 -4.88 0.09
CA ILE A 267 9.58 -3.43 0.10
C ILE A 267 10.54 -2.88 1.15
N GLY A 268 11.30 -1.84 0.79
CA GLY A 268 12.30 -1.23 1.65
C GLY A 268 11.87 0.12 2.20
N TYR A 269 12.72 0.70 3.04
CA TYR A 269 12.60 2.03 3.64
C TYR A 269 11.46 2.23 4.66
N GLU A 270 10.17 2.02 4.30
CA GLU A 270 9.02 2.15 5.22
C GLU A 270 9.08 3.37 6.18
N HIS A 271 9.39 4.56 5.66
CA HIS A 271 9.53 5.75 6.49
C HIS A 271 9.22 7.06 5.75
N ASN A 272 9.54 8.21 6.33
CA ASN A 272 8.93 9.49 5.96
C ASN A 272 9.41 10.07 4.62
N TRP A 273 8.56 10.83 3.94
CA TRP A 273 8.94 11.53 2.70
C TRP A 273 10.19 12.43 2.84
N SER A 274 10.42 12.99 4.03
CA SER A 274 11.52 13.95 4.24
C SER A 274 12.92 13.42 3.93
N ASP A 275 13.12 12.10 3.91
CA ASP A 275 14.41 11.48 3.55
C ASP A 275 14.34 10.67 2.24
N ALA A 276 13.41 11.00 1.33
CA ALA A 276 13.29 10.35 0.03
C ALA A 276 14.56 10.40 -0.84
N GLY A 277 15.48 11.33 -0.56
CA GLY A 277 16.78 11.44 -1.24
C GLY A 277 17.96 10.78 -0.51
N GLY A 278 17.75 10.20 0.68
CA GLY A 278 18.80 9.64 1.53
C GLY A 278 18.72 8.12 1.61
N TYR A 279 18.18 7.61 2.72
CA TYR A 279 18.08 6.19 3.03
C TYR A 279 17.61 5.31 1.86
N PRO A 280 16.46 5.57 1.20
CA PRO A 280 15.97 4.70 0.14
C PRO A 280 16.89 4.67 -1.09
N ILE A 281 17.64 5.75 -1.36
CA ILE A 281 18.61 5.78 -2.46
C ILE A 281 19.80 4.89 -2.13
N GLU A 282 20.39 5.05 -0.95
CA GLU A 282 21.52 4.22 -0.48
C GLU A 282 21.14 2.73 -0.45
N LEU A 283 19.94 2.41 0.03
CA LEU A 283 19.42 1.05 0.03
C LEU A 283 19.34 0.44 -1.38
N MET A 284 18.89 1.21 -2.37
CA MET A 284 18.82 0.74 -3.75
C MET A 284 20.20 0.63 -4.41
N GLU A 285 21.16 1.48 -4.03
CA GLU A 285 22.55 1.40 -4.49
C GLU A 285 23.22 0.11 -4.00
N ASP A 286 23.01 -0.24 -2.73
CA ASP A 286 23.59 -1.42 -2.10
C ASP A 286 22.97 -2.72 -2.60
N ASP A 287 21.63 -2.84 -2.52
CA ASP A 287 20.93 -4.11 -2.68
C ASP A 287 19.61 -4.00 -3.47
N GLY A 288 19.49 -2.99 -4.34
CA GLY A 288 18.25 -2.69 -5.07
C GLY A 288 17.67 -3.87 -5.85
N SER A 289 18.44 -4.87 -6.26
CA SER A 289 17.92 -6.08 -6.94
C SER A 289 17.02 -6.96 -6.06
N ALA A 290 17.14 -6.87 -4.74
CA ALA A 290 16.32 -7.63 -3.79
C ALA A 290 14.90 -7.06 -3.65
N TYR A 291 14.77 -5.76 -3.87
CA TYR A 291 13.58 -4.95 -3.58
C TYR A 291 12.75 -4.66 -4.83
N ASP A 292 11.44 -4.71 -4.67
CA ASP A 292 10.48 -4.30 -5.70
C ASP A 292 10.34 -2.77 -5.75
N GLY A 293 10.55 -2.11 -4.61
CA GLY A 293 10.41 -0.67 -4.44
C GLY A 293 10.62 -0.23 -3.00
N VAL A 294 10.25 1.01 -2.71
CA VAL A 294 10.34 1.61 -1.36
C VAL A 294 8.98 2.14 -0.90
N ALA A 295 8.78 2.17 0.41
CA ALA A 295 7.57 2.65 1.05
C ALA A 295 7.78 3.98 1.78
N PHE A 296 6.78 4.84 1.70
CA PHE A 296 6.77 6.16 2.31
C PHE A 296 5.61 6.38 3.30
N HIS A 297 5.86 7.17 4.34
CA HIS A 297 4.92 7.62 5.35
C HIS A 297 4.77 9.15 5.35
N CYS A 298 3.67 9.66 5.91
CA CYS A 298 3.31 11.08 5.84
C CYS A 298 3.72 11.95 7.03
N TYR A 299 4.46 11.42 8.01
CA TYR A 299 4.66 12.11 9.29
C TYR A 299 5.70 13.24 9.22
N SER A 300 6.52 13.26 8.16
CA SER A 300 7.50 14.32 7.89
C SER A 300 7.78 14.46 6.39
N GLY A 301 8.03 15.69 5.93
CA GLY A 301 8.25 16.01 4.53
C GLY A 301 6.97 16.18 3.73
N THR A 302 7.08 16.17 2.41
CA THR A 302 5.97 16.35 1.47
C THR A 302 6.02 15.29 0.37
N TYR A 303 4.86 14.92 -0.19
CA TYR A 303 4.81 13.87 -1.21
C TYR A 303 5.68 14.17 -2.44
N THR A 304 5.95 15.45 -2.75
CA THR A 304 6.82 15.86 -3.85
C THR A 304 8.29 15.49 -3.64
N ASP A 305 8.72 15.23 -2.40
CA ASP A 305 10.10 14.82 -2.10
C ASP A 305 10.43 13.46 -2.75
N MET A 306 9.42 12.60 -2.94
CA MET A 306 9.52 11.31 -3.61
C MET A 306 10.03 11.40 -5.06
N ALA A 307 9.87 12.56 -5.71
CA ALA A 307 10.42 12.78 -7.04
C ALA A 307 11.94 12.55 -7.10
N THR A 308 12.66 12.80 -5.99
CA THR A 308 14.09 12.53 -5.88
C THR A 308 14.39 11.04 -6.05
N PHE A 309 13.67 10.18 -5.31
CA PHE A 309 13.79 8.74 -5.44
C PHE A 309 13.34 8.26 -6.83
N HIS A 310 12.19 8.73 -7.30
CA HIS A 310 11.63 8.32 -8.59
C HIS A 310 12.59 8.62 -9.76
N ASN A 311 13.24 9.78 -9.75
CA ASN A 311 14.22 10.16 -10.76
C ASN A 311 15.49 9.30 -10.72
N ALA A 312 15.93 8.90 -9.52
CA ALA A 312 17.09 8.02 -9.34
C ALA A 312 16.77 6.57 -9.76
N TYR A 313 15.56 6.10 -9.46
CA TYR A 313 15.12 4.71 -9.66
C TYR A 313 13.76 4.60 -10.35
N PRO A 314 13.63 5.03 -11.62
CA PRO A 314 12.34 5.12 -12.31
C PRO A 314 11.67 3.77 -12.60
N SER A 315 12.40 2.66 -12.46
CA SER A 315 11.88 1.30 -12.60
C SER A 315 11.39 0.68 -11.29
N LYS A 316 11.60 1.36 -10.16
CA LYS A 316 11.17 0.90 -8.83
C LYS A 316 9.79 1.45 -8.50
N ASN A 317 8.99 0.62 -7.85
CA ASN A 317 7.68 1.03 -7.37
C ASN A 317 7.81 1.92 -6.14
N MET A 318 6.85 2.84 -5.97
CA MET A 318 6.72 3.65 -4.77
C MET A 318 5.41 3.28 -4.09
N TYR A 319 5.50 2.96 -2.81
CA TYR A 319 4.38 2.58 -1.96
C TYR A 319 4.13 3.70 -0.96
N PHE A 320 2.87 3.97 -0.64
CA PHE A 320 2.50 4.80 0.52
C PHE A 320 1.76 3.93 1.53
N THR A 321 2.44 3.60 2.63
CA THR A 321 2.04 2.48 3.50
C THR A 321 1.53 2.91 4.87
N GLU A 322 1.71 4.17 5.26
CA GLU A 322 1.23 4.62 6.56
C GLU A 322 1.00 6.14 6.65
N CYS A 323 -0.14 6.49 7.24
CA CYS A 323 -0.48 7.82 7.69
C CYS A 323 -1.59 7.73 8.73
N SER A 324 -1.58 8.60 9.73
CA SER A 324 -2.58 8.56 10.81
C SER A 324 -3.52 9.76 10.78
N GLY A 325 -4.77 9.50 11.14
CA GLY A 325 -5.76 10.54 11.40
C GLY A 325 -5.51 11.24 12.74
N THR A 326 -5.93 12.50 12.84
CA THR A 326 -5.71 13.33 14.05
C THR A 326 -7.04 13.70 14.69
N PHE A 327 -7.31 13.29 15.93
CA PHE A 327 -8.55 13.71 16.61
C PHE A 327 -8.67 15.24 16.73
N GLY A 328 -9.89 15.74 16.56
CA GLY A 328 -10.21 17.17 16.70
C GLY A 328 -9.85 18.05 15.49
N SER A 329 -9.26 17.50 14.44
CA SER A 329 -9.06 18.21 13.17
C SER A 329 -10.39 18.46 12.43
N ASP A 330 -10.39 19.51 11.60
CA ASP A 330 -11.53 19.88 10.77
C ASP A 330 -11.75 18.89 9.61
N TRP A 331 -13.01 18.50 9.41
CA TRP A 331 -13.43 17.54 8.39
C TRP A 331 -12.92 17.91 6.99
N TRP A 332 -13.20 19.14 6.55
CA TRP A 332 -12.96 19.51 5.17
C TRP A 332 -11.49 19.81 4.91
N SER A 333 -10.80 20.40 5.89
CA SER A 333 -9.34 20.58 5.86
C SER A 333 -8.61 19.24 5.70
N ASP A 334 -9.05 18.20 6.41
CA ASP A 334 -8.48 16.86 6.28
C ASP A 334 -8.78 16.22 4.93
N ILE A 335 -10.02 16.28 4.44
CA ILE A 335 -10.38 15.76 3.10
C ILE A 335 -9.50 16.42 2.03
N LYS A 336 -9.36 17.76 2.07
CA LYS A 336 -8.48 18.48 1.13
C LYS A 336 -7.05 17.97 1.21
N TRP A 337 -6.48 17.92 2.41
CA TRP A 337 -5.10 17.49 2.61
C TRP A 337 -4.88 16.03 2.16
N TYR A 338 -5.78 15.11 2.47
CA TYR A 338 -5.68 13.72 2.03
C TYR A 338 -5.74 13.58 0.50
N MET A 339 -6.63 14.32 -0.16
CA MET A 339 -6.71 14.27 -1.62
C MET A 339 -5.50 14.94 -2.26
N ASP A 340 -5.09 16.10 -1.77
CA ASP A 340 -3.97 16.88 -2.31
C ASP A 340 -2.65 16.12 -2.21
N ASN A 341 -2.42 15.44 -1.08
CA ASN A 341 -1.14 14.82 -0.79
C ASN A 341 -1.13 13.32 -1.05
N LEU A 342 -2.18 12.59 -0.66
CA LEU A 342 -2.16 11.12 -0.62
C LEU A 342 -2.85 10.49 -1.83
N TRP A 343 -4.12 10.83 -2.06
CA TRP A 343 -4.98 10.05 -2.96
C TRP A 343 -5.02 10.57 -4.40
N ILE A 344 -4.58 11.81 -4.63
CA ILE A 344 -4.32 12.35 -5.97
C ILE A 344 -2.86 12.75 -6.12
N GLY A 345 -2.28 13.51 -5.17
CA GLY A 345 -0.89 14.00 -5.27
C GLY A 345 0.13 12.88 -5.43
N SER A 346 0.29 12.06 -4.39
CA SER A 346 1.22 10.92 -4.40
C SER A 346 0.96 9.95 -5.58
N VAL A 347 -0.30 9.71 -5.93
CA VAL A 347 -0.65 8.86 -7.08
C VAL A 347 -0.17 9.49 -8.40
N ASN A 348 -0.27 10.81 -8.55
CA ASN A 348 0.24 11.50 -9.73
C ASN A 348 1.78 11.50 -9.78
N GLU A 349 2.46 11.39 -8.64
CA GLU A 349 3.92 11.22 -8.52
C GLU A 349 4.41 9.77 -8.71
N GLY A 350 3.50 8.80 -8.88
CA GLY A 350 3.88 7.42 -9.20
C GLY A 350 3.65 6.40 -8.10
N VAL A 351 3.02 6.79 -6.98
CA VAL A 351 2.64 5.84 -5.93
C VAL A 351 1.57 4.86 -6.45
N ASP A 352 1.74 3.56 -6.13
CA ASP A 352 0.83 2.49 -6.58
C ASP A 352 0.00 1.82 -5.45
N VAL A 353 0.33 2.10 -4.18
CA VAL A 353 -0.41 1.67 -2.99
C VAL A 353 -0.67 2.87 -2.09
N GLY A 354 -1.88 2.99 -1.54
CA GLY A 354 -2.22 4.04 -0.58
C GLY A 354 -2.92 3.53 0.68
N LEU A 355 -2.25 3.61 1.82
CA LEU A 355 -2.77 3.10 3.09
C LEU A 355 -2.85 4.16 4.19
N MET A 356 -3.93 4.13 4.97
CA MET A 356 -3.96 4.76 6.31
C MET A 356 -3.51 3.75 7.37
N TYR A 357 -3.24 4.22 8.58
CA TYR A 357 -2.77 3.35 9.66
C TYR A 357 -3.87 2.44 10.19
N ASN A 358 -4.62 2.80 11.24
CA ASN A 358 -5.56 1.85 11.83
C ASN A 358 -6.88 1.72 11.05
N LEU A 359 -7.26 0.48 10.68
CA LEU A 359 -8.58 0.20 10.10
C LEU A 359 -9.72 0.50 11.08
N ALA A 360 -9.58 0.12 12.34
CA ALA A 360 -10.62 0.32 13.33
C ALA A 360 -10.04 0.56 14.73
N LEU A 361 -10.60 1.51 15.47
CA LEU A 361 -10.31 1.73 16.90
C LEU A 361 -11.59 2.22 17.57
N ASP A 362 -11.56 2.36 18.90
CA ASP A 362 -12.64 3.06 19.59
C ASP A 362 -12.56 4.59 19.43
N GLY A 363 -13.55 5.29 19.98
CA GLY A 363 -13.64 6.76 19.90
C GLY A 363 -12.53 7.53 20.61
N SER A 364 -11.64 6.86 21.35
CA SER A 364 -10.45 7.42 21.98
C SER A 364 -9.15 6.96 21.30
N GLY A 365 -9.24 6.27 20.17
CA GLY A 365 -8.08 5.71 19.46
C GLY A 365 -7.44 4.54 20.19
N GLN A 366 -8.21 3.78 20.98
CA GLN A 366 -7.75 2.66 21.80
C GLN A 366 -8.20 1.30 21.20
N PRO A 367 -7.62 0.17 21.65
CA PRO A 367 -6.50 0.07 22.59
C PRO A 367 -5.15 0.42 21.96
N ILE A 368 -4.21 0.88 22.79
CA ILE A 368 -2.78 1.03 22.44
C ILE A 368 -1.92 0.23 23.42
N LEU A 369 -0.65 0.08 23.09
CA LEU A 369 0.34 -0.56 23.96
C LEU A 369 0.44 0.18 25.30
N PRO A 370 0.24 -0.48 26.45
CA PRO A 370 0.31 0.19 27.75
C PRO A 370 1.67 0.88 27.96
N GLY A 371 1.62 2.18 28.28
CA GLY A 371 2.82 2.99 28.52
C GLY A 371 3.49 3.57 27.27
N THR A 372 2.96 3.29 26.07
CA THR A 372 3.42 3.94 24.84
C THR A 372 3.14 5.44 24.85
N ASN A 373 4.04 6.22 24.27
CA ASN A 373 3.79 7.62 23.93
C ASN A 373 3.43 7.81 22.44
N SER A 374 3.34 6.71 21.68
CA SER A 374 2.86 6.75 20.30
C SER A 374 1.44 7.30 20.25
N CYS A 375 1.13 8.08 19.21
CA CYS A 375 -0.18 8.70 19.03
C CYS A 375 -0.65 9.39 20.33
N GLY A 376 0.16 10.30 20.91
CA GLY A 376 -0.06 10.86 22.25
C GLY A 376 -1.41 11.55 22.53
N GLY A 377 -2.21 11.84 21.49
CA GLY A 377 -3.61 12.32 21.58
C GLY A 377 -4.66 11.35 21.01
N GLY A 378 -4.26 10.11 20.74
CA GLY A 378 -4.98 9.13 19.92
C GLY A 378 -4.73 9.34 18.43
N CYS A 379 -4.68 8.24 17.67
CA CYS A 379 -4.74 8.27 16.21
C CYS A 379 -6.16 7.90 15.79
N ARG A 380 -6.79 8.74 14.96
CA ARG A 380 -8.15 8.48 14.47
C ARG A 380 -8.11 7.36 13.42
N PRO A 381 -8.93 6.30 13.56
CA PRO A 381 -8.96 5.18 12.62
C PRO A 381 -9.77 5.50 11.37
N ILE A 382 -9.74 4.62 10.38
CA ILE A 382 -10.70 4.64 9.25
C ILE A 382 -12.15 4.46 9.77
N VAL A 383 -12.35 3.54 10.74
CA VAL A 383 -13.65 3.26 11.36
C VAL A 383 -13.56 3.40 12.88
N THR A 384 -14.38 4.25 13.46
CA THR A 384 -14.59 4.29 14.92
C THR A 384 -15.67 3.30 15.31
N VAL A 385 -15.40 2.43 16.29
CA VAL A 385 -16.36 1.47 16.82
C VAL A 385 -16.64 1.79 18.29
N ASN A 386 -17.92 1.93 18.64
CA ASN A 386 -18.34 2.24 20.00
C ASN A 386 -18.61 0.96 20.79
N SER A 387 -18.53 1.07 22.13
CA SER A 387 -18.74 -0.06 23.05
C SER A 387 -20.16 -0.65 23.02
N ASP A 388 -21.14 0.10 22.53
CA ASP A 388 -22.52 -0.37 22.32
C ASP A 388 -22.70 -1.19 21.03
N GLY A 389 -21.68 -1.25 20.17
CA GLY A 389 -21.70 -1.93 18.88
C GLY A 389 -22.14 -1.04 17.71
N SER A 390 -22.34 0.26 17.92
CA SER A 390 -22.46 1.25 16.84
C SER A 390 -21.08 1.61 16.27
N TYR A 391 -21.06 2.22 15.08
CA TYR A 391 -19.82 2.60 14.41
C TYR A 391 -20.01 3.84 13.53
N THR A 392 -18.90 4.52 13.21
CA THR A 392 -18.85 5.64 12.26
C THR A 392 -17.60 5.56 11.39
N TYR A 393 -17.71 5.97 10.12
CA TYR A 393 -16.55 6.15 9.24
C TYR A 393 -16.01 7.58 9.39
N ASN A 394 -14.70 7.73 9.37
CA ASN A 394 -14.04 9.03 9.50
C ASN A 394 -13.58 9.58 8.13
N GLN A 395 -13.09 10.83 8.09
CA GLN A 395 -12.61 11.49 6.86
C GLN A 395 -11.58 10.65 6.07
N GLU A 396 -10.77 9.85 6.75
CA GLU A 396 -9.81 8.91 6.17
C GLU A 396 -10.50 7.96 5.19
N PHE A 397 -11.64 7.40 5.60
CA PHE A 397 -12.44 6.52 4.76
C PHE A 397 -12.97 7.26 3.54
N TYR A 398 -13.66 8.37 3.74
CA TYR A 398 -14.41 9.03 2.67
C TYR A 398 -13.53 9.67 1.60
N ALA A 399 -12.32 10.13 1.95
CA ALA A 399 -11.33 10.59 0.99
C ALA A 399 -10.78 9.39 0.18
N MET A 400 -10.31 8.35 0.87
CA MET A 400 -9.64 7.21 0.23
C MET A 400 -10.59 6.34 -0.62
N ALA A 401 -11.85 6.20 -0.20
CA ALA A 401 -12.86 5.42 -0.90
C ALA A 401 -13.06 5.87 -2.36
N GLN A 402 -12.95 7.18 -2.61
CA GLN A 402 -13.08 7.77 -3.95
C GLN A 402 -11.97 7.32 -4.90
N ALA A 403 -10.71 7.31 -4.43
CA ALA A 403 -9.56 6.85 -5.21
C ALA A 403 -9.52 5.32 -5.36
N SER A 404 -9.88 4.60 -4.30
CA SER A 404 -10.03 3.15 -4.33
C SER A 404 -11.02 2.73 -5.41
N LYS A 405 -12.25 3.26 -5.37
CA LYS A 405 -13.32 2.89 -6.32
C LYS A 405 -12.96 3.12 -7.78
N ALA A 406 -12.18 4.16 -8.08
CA ALA A 406 -11.76 4.48 -9.44
C ALA A 406 -10.78 3.46 -10.05
N SER A 407 -10.06 2.70 -9.20
CA SER A 407 -8.91 1.89 -9.60
C SER A 407 -9.11 0.38 -9.44
N ILE A 408 -10.20 -0.09 -8.82
CA ILE A 408 -10.50 -1.54 -8.68
C ILE A 408 -10.77 -2.21 -10.05
N PRO A 409 -10.57 -3.52 -10.22
CA PRO A 409 -10.91 -4.21 -11.46
C PRO A 409 -12.40 -4.10 -11.80
N LYS A 410 -12.70 -4.02 -13.11
CA LYS A 410 -14.10 -4.06 -13.60
C LYS A 410 -14.65 -5.48 -13.67
N ASP A 411 -13.78 -6.43 -14.00
CA ASP A 411 -14.09 -7.85 -14.12
C ASP A 411 -13.47 -8.58 -12.93
N ALA A 412 -14.17 -9.60 -12.40
CA ALA A 412 -13.59 -10.46 -11.38
C ALA A 412 -12.31 -11.15 -11.93
N GLY A 413 -11.18 -10.97 -11.24
CA GLY A 413 -9.87 -11.44 -11.73
C GLY A 413 -9.28 -10.63 -12.90
N GLY A 414 -9.90 -9.51 -13.26
CA GLY A 414 -9.45 -8.61 -14.31
C GLY A 414 -8.26 -7.72 -13.90
N PRO A 415 -7.72 -6.96 -14.85
CA PRO A 415 -6.61 -6.05 -14.57
C PRO A 415 -7.07 -4.86 -13.72
N TRP A 416 -6.16 -4.39 -12.88
CA TRP A 416 -6.34 -3.19 -12.06
C TRP A 416 -6.26 -1.91 -12.89
N GLY A 417 -6.80 -0.83 -12.35
CA GLY A 417 -6.68 0.50 -12.93
C GLY A 417 -5.22 0.92 -13.08
N ARG A 418 -4.88 1.44 -14.25
CA ARG A 418 -3.58 2.06 -14.52
C ARG A 418 -3.74 3.56 -14.56
N ARG A 419 -2.85 4.29 -13.88
CA ARG A 419 -2.85 5.75 -13.94
C ARG A 419 -2.56 6.18 -15.39
N ILE A 420 -3.33 7.14 -15.88
CA ILE A 420 -3.16 7.74 -17.21
C ILE A 420 -3.03 9.26 -17.11
N GLY A 421 -2.59 9.90 -18.19
CA GLY A 421 -2.38 11.33 -18.24
C GLY A 421 -3.67 12.12 -18.04
N VAL A 422 -3.59 13.18 -17.24
CA VAL A 422 -4.64 14.19 -17.10
C VAL A 422 -4.00 15.57 -16.95
N SER A 423 -4.57 16.58 -17.58
CA SER A 423 -4.15 17.98 -17.43
C SER A 423 -5.35 18.90 -17.21
N LEU A 424 -5.11 20.01 -16.52
CA LEU A 424 -6.12 21.01 -16.21
C LEU A 424 -5.86 22.32 -16.97
N GLY A 425 -6.93 22.95 -17.44
CA GLY A 425 -6.94 24.28 -18.04
C GLY A 425 -8.17 25.09 -17.60
N GLY A 426 -8.26 26.35 -18.04
CA GLY A 426 -9.35 27.26 -17.68
C GLY A 426 -9.03 28.18 -16.50
N SER A 427 -9.89 29.16 -16.26
CA SER A 427 -9.66 30.23 -15.26
C SER A 427 -9.76 29.78 -13.81
N LEU A 428 -10.40 28.64 -13.54
CA LEU A 428 -10.53 28.04 -12.21
C LEU A 428 -9.74 26.74 -12.07
N ALA A 429 -8.81 26.43 -13.00
CA ALA A 429 -8.04 25.18 -12.97
C ALA A 429 -7.30 24.95 -11.64
N SER A 430 -6.81 26.01 -11.02
CA SER A 430 -6.06 25.96 -9.77
C SER A 430 -6.88 25.57 -8.54
N THR A 431 -8.21 25.56 -8.63
CA THR A 431 -9.09 25.10 -7.53
C THR A 431 -9.40 23.60 -7.64
N PHE A 432 -8.83 22.92 -8.63
CA PHE A 432 -9.05 21.50 -8.90
C PHE A 432 -7.75 20.72 -8.74
N GLN A 433 -7.86 19.51 -8.18
CA GLN A 433 -6.85 18.48 -8.34
C GLN A 433 -7.48 17.21 -8.93
N VAL A 434 -6.81 16.58 -9.89
CA VAL A 434 -7.36 15.44 -10.63
C VAL A 434 -6.32 14.34 -10.83
N THR A 435 -6.76 13.10 -10.71
CA THR A 435 -6.07 11.92 -11.26
C THR A 435 -7.01 11.12 -12.15
N ALA A 436 -6.47 10.34 -13.07
CA ALA A 436 -7.22 9.58 -14.05
C ALA A 436 -6.70 8.15 -14.19
N PHE A 437 -7.60 7.20 -14.43
CA PHE A 437 -7.29 5.78 -14.57
C PHE A 437 -7.93 5.18 -15.81
N ALA A 438 -7.21 4.24 -16.45
CA ALA A 438 -7.77 3.30 -17.41
C ALA A 438 -7.73 1.89 -16.83
N THR A 439 -8.89 1.24 -16.75
CA THR A 439 -9.03 -0.15 -16.34
C THR A 439 -9.37 -0.99 -17.56
N LYS A 440 -8.44 -1.87 -17.95
CA LYS A 440 -8.66 -2.81 -19.04
C LYS A 440 -9.70 -3.88 -18.65
N ARG A 441 -10.15 -4.63 -19.64
CA ARG A 441 -11.10 -5.73 -19.45
C ARG A 441 -10.43 -7.08 -19.69
N LEU A 442 -11.00 -8.16 -19.15
CA LEU A 442 -10.53 -9.52 -19.44
C LEU A 442 -10.65 -9.84 -20.94
N SER A 443 -11.77 -9.43 -21.54
CA SER A 443 -11.96 -9.49 -22.98
C SER A 443 -11.34 -8.26 -23.63
N SER A 444 -10.44 -8.47 -24.60
CA SER A 444 -9.82 -7.38 -25.36
C SER A 444 -10.79 -6.65 -26.29
N THR A 445 -12.03 -7.14 -26.46
CA THR A 445 -13.07 -6.49 -27.27
C THR A 445 -14.03 -5.65 -26.43
N ASP A 446 -14.05 -5.86 -25.11
CA ASP A 446 -14.93 -5.11 -24.21
C ASP A 446 -14.43 -3.69 -24.04
N TRP A 447 -15.36 -2.75 -23.82
CA TRP A 447 -14.99 -1.38 -23.56
C TRP A 447 -14.24 -1.26 -22.23
N ASN A 448 -13.07 -0.62 -22.29
CA ASN A 448 -12.28 -0.27 -21.11
C ASN A 448 -13.03 0.77 -20.28
N ARG A 449 -12.84 0.74 -18.97
CA ARG A 449 -13.35 1.76 -18.05
C ARG A 449 -12.32 2.87 -17.91
N TYR A 450 -12.75 4.12 -18.04
CA TYR A 450 -11.93 5.30 -17.79
C TYR A 450 -12.56 6.05 -16.63
N ALA A 451 -11.77 6.39 -15.62
CA ALA A 451 -12.23 7.04 -14.41
C ALA A 451 -11.40 8.28 -14.13
N ILE A 452 -12.03 9.29 -13.53
CA ILE A 452 -11.35 10.43 -12.92
C ILE A 452 -11.79 10.59 -11.48
N VAL A 453 -10.86 10.99 -10.64
CA VAL A 453 -11.10 11.41 -9.26
C VAL A 453 -10.77 12.89 -9.20
N VAL A 454 -11.75 13.70 -8.81
CA VAL A 454 -11.69 15.15 -8.86
C VAL A 454 -11.93 15.70 -7.46
N LEU A 455 -10.96 16.46 -6.97
CA LEU A 455 -11.14 17.32 -5.82
C LEU A 455 -11.45 18.73 -6.34
N ASN A 456 -12.61 19.27 -5.98
CA ASN A 456 -12.96 20.68 -6.21
C ASN A 456 -12.89 21.42 -4.87
N GLN A 457 -11.95 22.35 -4.77
CA GLN A 457 -11.68 23.18 -3.60
C GLN A 457 -12.06 24.64 -3.84
N ASN A 458 -13.04 24.91 -4.70
CA ASN A 458 -13.54 26.27 -4.92
C ASN A 458 -14.44 26.72 -3.74
N ASP A 459 -13.85 26.81 -2.56
CA ASP A 459 -14.49 27.12 -1.27
C ASP A 459 -14.34 28.59 -0.83
N GLY A 460 -13.69 29.41 -1.66
CA GLY A 460 -13.45 30.83 -1.42
C GLY A 460 -12.30 31.09 -0.45
N GLU A 461 -12.06 32.37 -0.14
CA GLU A 461 -11.05 32.75 0.84
C GLU A 461 -11.51 32.44 2.28
N PRO A 462 -10.60 32.13 3.22
CA PRO A 462 -10.94 31.74 4.60
C PRO A 462 -11.83 32.75 5.34
N SER A 463 -11.86 34.01 4.92
CA SER A 463 -12.61 35.10 5.57
C SER A 463 -14.07 35.23 5.11
N ALA A 464 -14.47 34.56 4.01
CA ALA A 464 -15.81 34.70 3.43
C ALA A 464 -16.56 33.36 3.24
N TRP A 465 -15.86 32.23 3.16
CA TRP A 465 -16.40 30.86 2.97
C TRP A 465 -17.59 30.80 2.00
N ASP A 466 -17.30 30.75 0.70
CA ASP A 466 -18.30 30.75 -0.37
C ASP A 466 -18.09 29.54 -1.30
N PRO A 467 -18.49 28.32 -0.86
CA PRO A 467 -18.31 27.11 -1.64
C PRO A 467 -19.21 27.07 -2.87
N VAL A 468 -18.60 27.28 -4.03
CA VAL A 468 -19.29 27.36 -5.32
C VAL A 468 -18.96 26.14 -6.17
N SER A 469 -20.02 25.44 -6.59
CA SER A 469 -19.89 24.33 -7.54
C SER A 469 -19.39 24.84 -8.90
N VAL A 470 -18.46 24.13 -9.52
CA VAL A 470 -17.81 24.58 -10.76
C VAL A 470 -18.19 23.66 -11.91
N THR A 471 -18.66 24.25 -13.01
CA THR A 471 -18.90 23.50 -14.26
C THR A 471 -17.60 23.32 -15.00
N ALA A 472 -17.11 22.08 -15.06
CA ALA A 472 -15.93 21.69 -15.82
C ALA A 472 -16.32 20.97 -17.12
N THR A 473 -15.45 21.08 -18.12
CA THR A 473 -15.47 20.28 -19.34
C THR A 473 -14.50 19.12 -19.19
N ILE A 474 -14.93 17.92 -19.56
CA ILE A 474 -14.12 16.70 -19.55
C ILE A 474 -13.88 16.33 -21.01
N GLU A 475 -12.62 16.40 -21.44
CA GLU A 475 -12.16 16.11 -22.79
C GLU A 475 -11.61 14.68 -22.85
N PHE A 476 -12.16 13.88 -23.75
CA PHE A 476 -11.66 12.53 -24.02
C PHE A 476 -11.89 12.15 -25.48
N ARG A 477 -10.82 11.76 -26.19
CA ARG A 477 -10.83 11.38 -27.62
C ARG A 477 -11.52 12.40 -28.55
N GLY A 478 -11.27 13.69 -28.31
CA GLY A 478 -11.85 14.78 -29.12
C GLY A 478 -13.35 14.94 -28.93
N MET A 479 -13.90 14.45 -27.81
CA MET A 479 -15.29 14.63 -27.39
C MET A 479 -15.33 15.27 -26.01
N GLN A 480 -16.39 16.03 -25.74
CA GLN A 480 -16.58 16.76 -24.49
C GLN A 480 -17.81 16.26 -23.71
N ALA A 481 -17.64 16.04 -22.42
CA ALA A 481 -18.73 15.97 -21.45
C ALA A 481 -18.68 17.20 -20.53
N LYS A 482 -19.84 17.65 -20.01
CA LYS A 482 -19.89 18.74 -19.02
C LYS A 482 -20.48 18.24 -17.72
N TYR A 483 -19.86 18.60 -16.61
CA TYR A 483 -20.34 18.26 -15.28
C TYR A 483 -20.09 19.40 -14.30
N THR A 484 -21.07 19.66 -13.45
CA THR A 484 -20.97 20.65 -12.37
C THR A 484 -20.51 19.93 -11.11
N PHE A 485 -19.22 20.04 -10.82
CA PHE A 485 -18.59 19.45 -9.64
C PHE A 485 -18.95 20.26 -8.40
N PRO A 486 -19.60 19.69 -7.37
CA PRO A 486 -19.73 20.35 -6.08
C PRO A 486 -18.37 20.49 -5.42
N VAL A 487 -18.24 21.43 -4.48
CA VAL A 487 -17.07 21.48 -3.60
C VAL A 487 -17.03 20.19 -2.78
N GLY A 488 -15.89 19.51 -2.82
CA GLY A 488 -15.79 18.12 -2.36
C GLY A 488 -14.96 17.25 -3.29
N VAL A 489 -15.12 15.94 -3.11
CA VAL A 489 -14.50 14.91 -3.94
C VAL A 489 -15.56 14.24 -4.78
N THR A 490 -15.31 14.12 -6.08
CA THR A 490 -16.16 13.40 -7.02
C THR A 490 -15.34 12.38 -7.79
N THR A 491 -15.77 11.12 -7.76
CA THR A 491 -15.27 10.09 -8.68
C THR A 491 -16.33 9.78 -9.71
N LEU A 492 -15.96 9.75 -10.97
CA LEU A 492 -16.86 9.33 -12.06
C LEU A 492 -16.12 8.49 -13.08
N TRP A 493 -16.87 7.72 -13.86
CA TRP A 493 -16.29 6.93 -14.94
C TRP A 493 -17.23 6.75 -16.13
N TRP A 494 -16.62 6.40 -17.26
CA TRP A 494 -17.29 6.04 -18.50
C TRP A 494 -16.59 4.85 -19.15
N TYR A 495 -17.21 4.33 -20.21
CA TYR A 495 -16.67 3.25 -21.00
C TYR A 495 -16.37 3.73 -22.42
N ALA A 496 -15.27 3.25 -22.98
CA ALA A 496 -14.94 3.47 -24.38
C ALA A 496 -14.27 2.23 -24.98
N ALA A 497 -14.46 2.04 -26.29
CA ALA A 497 -13.83 0.95 -27.02
C ALA A 497 -12.29 0.97 -26.81
N PRO A 498 -11.63 -0.19 -26.75
CA PRO A 498 -10.16 -0.27 -26.68
C PRO A 498 -9.51 0.56 -27.79
N ASN A 499 -8.44 1.29 -27.45
CA ASN A 499 -7.72 2.10 -28.43
C ASN A 499 -6.83 1.19 -29.31
N ALA A 500 -7.16 1.06 -30.59
CA ALA A 500 -6.38 0.27 -31.54
C ALA A 500 -4.98 0.86 -31.85
N GLN A 501 -4.77 2.16 -31.63
CA GLN A 501 -3.49 2.83 -31.93
C GLN A 501 -2.44 2.65 -30.82
N GLY A 502 -2.84 2.34 -29.59
CA GLY A 502 -1.91 2.07 -28.47
C GLY A 502 -1.23 0.69 -28.52
N GLU A 503 -1.69 -0.22 -29.39
CA GLU A 503 -1.08 -1.55 -29.56
C GLU A 503 0.05 -1.55 -30.61
N VAL A 504 0.03 -0.62 -31.57
CA VAL A 504 1.03 -0.55 -32.65
C VAL A 504 2.36 0.05 -32.18
N GLU A 505 2.35 0.98 -31.21
CA GLU A 505 3.60 1.56 -30.67
C GLU A 505 4.41 0.58 -29.82
N ARG A 506 3.82 -0.48 -29.26
CA ARG A 506 4.55 -1.48 -28.46
C ARG A 506 5.33 -2.51 -29.29
N LEU A 507 4.99 -2.68 -30.56
CA LEU A 507 5.77 -3.52 -31.47
C LEU A 507 7.04 -2.83 -31.98
N ASN A 508 7.13 -1.49 -31.86
CA ASN A 508 8.28 -0.72 -32.36
C ASN A 508 9.30 -0.32 -31.27
N VAL A 509 9.02 -0.56 -29.98
CA VAL A 509 9.95 -0.25 -28.86
C VAL A 509 10.67 -1.51 -28.33
N THR A 510 10.45 -2.68 -28.94
CA THR A 510 11.13 -3.95 -28.57
C THR A 510 12.22 -4.40 -29.54
N SER A 511 12.84 -3.48 -30.29
CA SER A 511 14.13 -3.77 -30.94
C SER A 511 15.28 -3.63 -29.94
N ALA A 512 15.47 -4.64 -29.10
CA ALA A 512 16.77 -4.89 -28.47
C ALA A 512 17.83 -5.16 -29.55
N PRO A 513 19.11 -4.83 -29.33
CA PRO A 513 20.18 -5.17 -30.27
C PRO A 513 20.33 -6.69 -30.35
N ALA A 514 20.50 -7.18 -31.57
CA ALA A 514 20.56 -8.60 -31.91
C ALA A 514 21.63 -9.36 -31.10
N GLU A 515 21.20 -10.37 -30.33
CA GLU A 515 22.08 -11.44 -29.89
C GLU A 515 22.37 -12.37 -31.08
N SER A 516 23.65 -12.64 -31.29
CA SER A 516 24.16 -13.54 -32.32
C SER A 516 23.71 -14.98 -32.07
N THR A 517 22.97 -15.53 -33.04
CA THR A 517 22.57 -16.92 -33.12
C THR A 517 23.77 -17.87 -33.22
N MET A 518 23.93 -18.79 -32.26
CA MET A 518 24.60 -20.07 -32.53
C MET A 518 23.55 -21.18 -32.65
N SER A 519 23.40 -21.64 -33.90
CA SER A 519 22.55 -22.75 -34.33
C SER A 519 23.10 -24.08 -33.83
N ALA A 520 22.30 -24.83 -33.07
CA ALA A 520 22.51 -26.24 -32.83
C ALA A 520 21.94 -27.05 -34.02
N THR A 521 22.83 -27.58 -34.85
CA THR A 521 22.50 -28.63 -35.82
C THR A 521 22.83 -30.00 -35.22
N THR A 522 21.83 -30.87 -35.23
CA THR A 522 21.93 -32.30 -34.96
C THR A 522 22.71 -33.01 -36.06
N ASN A 523 23.62 -33.91 -35.69
CA ASN A 523 23.94 -35.10 -36.48
C ASN A 523 24.53 -36.20 -35.61
N ALA A 524 24.06 -37.41 -35.89
CA ALA A 524 24.34 -38.66 -35.20
C ALA A 524 25.65 -39.31 -35.65
N VAL A 525 25.96 -40.45 -35.00
CA VAL A 525 26.63 -41.65 -35.52
C VAL A 525 28.05 -41.95 -34.95
N HIS A 526 28.05 -43.02 -34.14
CA HIS A 526 29.04 -44.10 -33.97
C HIS A 526 30.40 -43.89 -33.27
N SER A 527 30.51 -44.68 -32.20
CA SER A 527 31.51 -45.73 -31.99
C SER A 527 32.86 -45.39 -31.39
N ALA A 528 33.04 -46.10 -30.27
CA ALA A 528 34.22 -46.88 -29.92
C ALA A 528 35.38 -46.13 -29.26
N LYS A 529 35.62 -46.53 -28.01
CA LYS A 529 36.74 -47.41 -27.60
C LYS A 529 37.57 -46.85 -26.43
N PHE A 530 37.77 -47.79 -25.51
CA PHE A 530 38.86 -47.97 -24.55
C PHE A 530 38.70 -47.49 -23.09
N ALA A 531 38.81 -48.53 -22.26
CA ALA A 531 38.76 -48.62 -20.82
C ALA A 531 40.09 -48.27 -20.13
N SER A 532 39.98 -48.23 -18.80
CA SER A 532 41.03 -48.32 -17.76
C SER A 532 41.84 -47.03 -17.55
N ILE A 533 42.02 -46.54 -16.33
CA ILE A 533 42.71 -47.20 -15.22
C ILE A 533 42.10 -46.80 -13.85
N LEU A 534 42.12 -47.78 -12.94
CA LEU A 534 41.72 -47.77 -11.52
C LEU A 534 42.81 -47.23 -10.58
N SER A 535 42.36 -46.98 -9.34
CA SER A 535 43.12 -46.91 -8.05
C SER A 535 43.74 -45.53 -7.72
N SER A 536 43.75 -45.04 -6.48
CA SER A 536 43.71 -45.71 -5.18
C SER A 536 43.22 -44.79 -4.04
N SER A 537 42.88 -45.44 -2.94
CA SER A 537 42.17 -45.05 -1.73
C SER A 537 43.03 -44.48 -0.58
N THR A 538 42.44 -43.51 0.15
CA THR A 538 42.40 -43.35 1.64
C THR A 538 43.69 -42.93 2.40
N PRO A 539 43.67 -42.71 3.74
CA PRO A 539 43.55 -41.40 4.40
C PRO A 539 44.70 -41.14 5.41
N PHE A 540 44.74 -39.99 6.10
CA PHE A 540 45.58 -39.88 7.30
C PHE A 540 45.02 -38.94 8.37
N THR A 541 45.14 -39.39 9.62
CA THR A 541 44.72 -38.77 10.87
C THR A 541 45.92 -38.46 11.78
N ARG A 542 45.77 -37.38 12.55
CA ARG A 542 46.10 -37.20 13.99
C ARG A 542 47.48 -36.69 14.47
N SER A 543 47.33 -35.87 15.53
CA SER A 543 48.20 -35.57 16.70
C SER A 543 49.22 -34.43 16.56
N GLY A 544 49.45 -33.57 17.56
CA GLY A 544 48.88 -33.43 18.92
C GLY A 544 49.47 -32.25 19.71
N SER A 545 48.85 -31.96 20.88
CA SER A 545 49.37 -31.43 22.19
C SER A 545 50.37 -30.24 22.23
N SER A 546 50.42 -29.28 23.18
CA SER A 546 50.11 -29.26 24.64
C SER A 546 50.28 -27.84 25.27
N THR A 547 49.49 -27.54 26.32
CA THR A 547 49.81 -26.82 27.62
C THR A 547 50.21 -25.32 27.60
N SER A 548 49.90 -24.41 28.54
CA SER A 548 49.61 -24.50 30.00
C SER A 548 48.95 -23.22 30.61
N THR A 549 48.03 -23.43 31.57
CA THR A 549 47.86 -22.79 32.91
C THR A 549 47.96 -21.25 33.16
N ALA A 550 46.92 -20.66 33.78
CA ALA A 550 46.88 -20.22 35.21
C ALA A 550 46.02 -18.96 35.48
N GLN A 551 45.03 -19.09 36.36
CA GLN A 551 44.39 -18.03 37.19
C GLN A 551 45.04 -18.05 38.60
N PRO A 552 44.66 -17.23 39.61
CA PRO A 552 44.03 -15.90 39.68
C PRO A 552 44.78 -14.95 40.65
N ARG A 553 44.35 -13.68 40.85
CA ARG A 553 44.62 -12.93 42.10
C ARG A 553 43.62 -11.81 42.38
N SER A 554 43.24 -11.76 43.65
CA SER A 554 42.34 -10.86 44.38
C SER A 554 43.06 -9.71 45.07
N SER A 555 42.37 -8.57 45.27
CA SER A 555 42.41 -7.67 46.47
C SER A 555 41.57 -6.42 46.14
N ALA A 556 40.40 -6.14 46.73
CA ALA A 556 40.08 -5.76 48.11
C ALA A 556 40.63 -4.39 48.58
N SER A 557 39.70 -3.57 49.10
CA SER A 557 39.80 -2.34 49.93
C SER A 557 39.34 -1.07 49.19
N GLY A 558 38.42 -0.24 49.69
CA GLY A 558 37.92 -0.12 51.06
C GLY A 558 36.69 0.79 51.20
N VAL A 559 36.18 0.71 52.43
CA VAL A 559 35.01 1.34 53.04
C VAL A 559 35.22 2.83 53.30
N ILE A 560 34.20 3.67 53.07
CA ILE A 560 33.82 4.78 53.97
C ILE A 560 32.28 4.90 54.00
N ALA A 561 31.73 4.92 55.21
CA ALA A 561 30.33 5.16 55.54
C ALA A 561 30.12 6.59 56.08
N ALA A 562 28.85 6.96 56.22
CA ALA A 562 28.26 8.16 56.86
C ALA A 562 28.24 9.43 55.97
N ASN A 563 27.19 10.26 55.95
CA ASN A 563 26.20 10.53 56.99
C ASN A 563 24.93 11.20 56.44
N THR A 564 23.88 11.10 57.23
CA THR A 564 22.49 11.63 57.11
C THR A 564 22.34 13.16 57.15
N ASN A 565 21.31 13.68 56.47
CA ASN A 565 20.28 14.65 56.95
C ASN A 565 19.59 15.35 55.74
N LEU A 566 18.30 15.10 55.49
CA LEU A 566 17.13 15.88 55.94
C LEU A 566 17.09 17.31 55.40
N THR A 567 16.13 17.60 54.51
CA THR A 567 15.03 18.54 54.79
C THR A 567 13.90 18.44 53.76
N ASN A 568 12.68 18.48 54.31
CA ASN A 568 11.39 18.64 53.64
C ASN A 568 11.29 19.97 52.90
N THR A 569 10.54 19.97 51.79
CA THR A 569 9.63 21.07 51.44
C THR A 569 8.40 20.52 50.72
N SER A 570 7.29 20.52 51.44
CA SER A 570 5.93 20.48 50.94
C SER A 570 5.55 21.85 50.37
N LEU A 571 4.84 21.90 49.23
CA LEU A 571 3.82 22.92 48.97
C LEU A 571 2.86 22.50 47.85
N THR A 572 1.59 22.64 48.21
CA THR A 572 0.31 22.47 47.51
C THR A 572 0.19 23.23 46.19
N LEU A 573 -0.60 22.68 45.27
CA LEU A 573 -1.29 23.42 44.21
C LEU A 573 -2.77 23.04 44.16
N ASN A 574 -3.57 24.08 43.96
CA ASN A 574 -5.01 24.09 43.67
C ASN A 574 -5.35 23.35 42.37
#